data_AF-A0A422MC36-F1
#
_entry.id   AF-A0A422MC36-F1
#
_cell.length_a   1.000
_cell.length_b   1.000
_cell.length_c   1.000
_cell.angle_alpha   90.00
_cell.angle_beta   90.00
_cell.angle_gamma   90.00
#
_symmetry.space_group_name_H-M   'P 1'
#
loop_
_entity.id
_entity.type
_entity.pdbx_description
1 polymer ?
#
loop_
_entity_poly.entity_id
_entity_poly.type
_entity_poly.pdbx_seq_one_letter_code
_entity_poly.pdbx_strand_id
1 'polypeptide(L)'
;MMNSIRIQNGKVFVNGIEVGQVEKIHFKAEANDPVEVEMKWLVPVRGLDVSVYQPEPRQQQPEVDAKQKAINDLTSKLEAAKQANNDLSQAIKDAQSIKDYSDQAVKSVSAK
;
A
#
# COMPACT_ATOMS: atom_id res chain seq x y z
N MET A 1 -14.03 -21.53 23.20
CA MET A 1 -14.06 -22.99 23.10
C MET A 1 -13.11 -23.40 21.99
N MET A 2 -12.09 -24.21 22.30
CA MET A 2 -11.06 -24.57 21.33
C MET A 2 -11.53 -25.84 20.63
N ASN A 3 -11.97 -25.73 19.38
CA ASN A 3 -12.31 -26.90 18.58
C ASN A 3 -11.03 -27.72 18.37
N SER A 4 -11.05 -28.98 18.79
CA SER A 4 -9.91 -29.88 18.66
C SER A 4 -10.22 -30.93 17.60
N ILE A 5 -9.29 -31.07 16.65
CA ILE A 5 -9.29 -32.15 15.67
C ILE A 5 -8.17 -33.10 16.08
N ARG A 6 -8.50 -34.38 16.24
CA ARG A 6 -7.57 -35.44 16.60
C ARG A 6 -7.64 -36.55 15.57
N ILE A 7 -6.49 -37.05 15.12
CA ILE A 7 -6.40 -38.19 14.21
C ILE A 7 -5.67 -39.32 14.92
N GLN A 8 -6.32 -40.47 15.09
CA GLN A 8 -5.76 -41.64 15.77
C GLN A 8 -6.15 -42.92 15.03
N ASN A 9 -5.18 -43.80 14.78
CA ASN A 9 -5.41 -45.07 14.07
C ASN A 9 -6.17 -44.91 12.74
N GLY A 10 -5.89 -43.83 12.01
CA GLY A 10 -6.56 -43.53 10.74
C GLY A 10 -7.98 -42.95 10.89
N LYS A 11 -8.47 -42.66 12.10
CA LYS A 11 -9.80 -42.09 12.35
C LYS A 11 -9.71 -40.63 12.78
N VAL A 12 -10.65 -39.81 12.33
CA VAL A 12 -10.76 -38.38 12.63
C VAL A 12 -11.80 -38.16 13.71
N PHE A 13 -11.42 -37.41 14.76
CA PHE A 13 -12.28 -37.03 15.86
C PHE A 13 -12.37 -35.50 15.96
N VAL A 14 -13.59 -34.97 15.98
CA VAL A 14 -13.85 -33.54 16.21
C VAL A 14 -14.51 -33.41 17.59
N ASN A 15 -13.85 -32.70 18.50
CA ASN A 15 -14.29 -32.56 19.89
C ASN A 15 -14.64 -33.91 20.57
N GLY A 16 -13.90 -34.97 20.21
CA GLY A 16 -14.07 -36.33 20.75
C GLY A 16 -15.06 -37.23 20.00
N ILE A 17 -15.77 -36.71 19.00
CA ILE A 17 -16.73 -37.50 18.19
C ILE A 17 -16.03 -38.00 16.93
N GLU A 18 -16.09 -39.31 16.67
CA GLU A 18 -15.58 -39.89 15.41
C GLU A 18 -16.43 -39.40 14.23
N VAL A 19 -15.79 -38.75 13.26
CA VAL A 19 -16.46 -38.16 12.09
C VAL A 19 -16.04 -38.81 10.78
N GLY A 20 -15.05 -39.70 10.78
CA GLY A 20 -14.66 -40.45 9.59
C GLY A 20 -13.28 -41.08 9.66
N GLN A 21 -12.87 -41.68 8.53
CA GLN A 21 -11.54 -42.22 8.30
C GLN A 21 -10.70 -41.22 7.48
N VAL A 22 -9.40 -41.13 7.79
CA VAL A 22 -8.48 -40.25 7.09
C VAL A 22 -7.78 -41.02 5.97
N GLU A 23 -7.98 -40.56 4.73
CA GLU A 23 -7.25 -41.05 3.56
C GLU A 23 -6.19 -40.03 3.10
N LYS A 24 -6.50 -38.74 3.21
CA LYS A 24 -5.60 -37.63 2.85
C LYS A 24 -5.84 -36.44 3.79
N ILE A 25 -4.77 -35.79 4.22
CA ILE A 25 -4.84 -34.58 5.04
C ILE A 25 -4.38 -33.40 4.17
N HIS A 26 -5.21 -32.35 4.08
CA HIS A 26 -4.86 -31.11 3.40
C HIS A 26 -4.88 -29.96 4.40
N PHE A 27 -3.81 -29.18 4.44
CA PHE A 27 -3.69 -28.00 5.30
C PHE A 27 -3.69 -26.75 4.42
N LYS A 28 -4.61 -25.82 4.68
CA LYS A 28 -4.61 -24.49 4.09
C LYS A 28 -4.42 -23.47 5.21
N ALA A 29 -3.35 -22.69 5.13
CA ALA A 29 -3.12 -21.54 6.01
C ALA A 29 -3.12 -20.27 5.16
N GLU A 30 -3.89 -19.28 5.58
CA GLU A 30 -3.94 -17.97 4.95
C GLU A 30 -3.48 -16.93 5.97
N ALA A 31 -2.43 -16.19 5.64
CA ALA A 31 -1.87 -15.16 6.50
C ALA A 31 -1.55 -13.92 5.66
N ASN A 32 -1.77 -12.75 6.26
CA ASN A 32 -1.43 -11.46 5.66
C ASN A 32 0.06 -11.13 5.79
N ASP A 33 0.73 -11.75 6.77
CA ASP A 33 2.14 -11.62 7.11
C ASP A 33 2.82 -13.01 7.04
N PRO A 34 4.17 -13.09 6.94
CA PRO A 34 4.86 -14.37 6.97
C PRO A 34 4.55 -15.14 8.26
N VAL A 35 4.12 -16.40 8.10
CA VAL A 35 3.79 -17.29 9.22
C VAL A 35 4.71 -18.50 9.19
N GLU A 36 5.30 -18.79 10.34
CA GLU A 36 6.00 -20.05 10.58
C GLU A 36 4.98 -21.10 11.07
N VAL A 37 4.96 -22.26 10.40
CA VAL A 37 4.10 -23.38 10.78
C VAL A 37 4.99 -24.55 11.18
N GLU A 38 4.95 -24.93 12.47
CA GLU A 38 5.62 -26.12 12.97
C GLU A 38 4.66 -27.32 12.97
N MET A 39 5.11 -28.44 12.38
CA MET A 39 4.38 -29.71 12.39
C MET A 39 5.21 -30.79 13.09
N LYS A 40 4.65 -31.39 14.14
CA LYS A 40 5.28 -32.48 14.91
C LYS A 40 4.55 -33.80 14.74
N TRP A 41 5.25 -34.82 14.25
CA TRP A 41 4.76 -36.17 14.12
C TRP A 41 5.17 -37.01 15.34
N LEU A 42 4.22 -37.76 15.92
CA LEU A 42 4.48 -38.67 17.04
C LEU A 42 4.84 -40.10 16.60
N VAL A 43 4.80 -40.35 15.28
CA VAL A 43 5.16 -41.63 14.66
C VAL A 43 6.02 -41.38 13.41
N PRO A 44 6.84 -42.34 12.96
CA PRO A 44 7.62 -42.20 11.75
C PRO A 44 6.71 -42.03 10.52
N VAL A 45 6.93 -40.96 9.73
CA VAL A 45 6.26 -40.73 8.45
C VAL A 45 7.18 -41.18 7.32
N ARG A 46 6.67 -41.96 6.37
CA ARG A 46 7.39 -42.33 5.13
C ARG A 46 6.66 -41.71 3.93
N GLY A 47 7.39 -40.98 3.09
CA GLY A 47 6.83 -40.37 1.86
C GLY A 47 6.04 -39.09 2.08
N LEU A 48 6.55 -38.14 2.88
CA LEU A 48 5.93 -36.83 3.03
C LEU A 48 6.20 -35.98 1.78
N ASP A 49 5.17 -35.74 0.97
CA ASP A 49 5.20 -34.77 -0.13
C ASP A 49 4.72 -33.40 0.37
N VAL A 50 5.61 -32.41 0.35
CA VAL A 50 5.28 -31.02 0.72
C VAL A 50 5.33 -30.19 -0.55
N SER A 51 4.16 -29.80 -1.04
CA SER A 51 4.04 -28.86 -2.15
C SER A 51 3.71 -27.46 -1.60
N VAL A 52 4.63 -26.51 -1.80
CA VAL A 52 4.39 -25.10 -1.47
C VAL A 52 3.78 -24.42 -2.68
N TYR A 53 2.51 -24.02 -2.59
CA TYR A 53 1.92 -23.12 -3.58
C TYR A 53 2.42 -21.71 -3.30
N GLN A 54 3.40 -21.26 -4.07
CA GLN A 54 3.72 -19.85 -4.15
C GLN A 54 2.67 -19.23 -5.07
N PRO A 55 1.74 -18.39 -4.58
CA PRO A 55 0.88 -17.66 -5.50
C PRO A 55 1.76 -16.90 -6.49
N GLU A 56 1.38 -16.88 -7.77
CA GLU A 56 2.02 -16.02 -8.77
C GLU A 56 2.22 -14.62 -8.16
N PRO A 57 3.35 -13.93 -8.42
CA PRO A 57 3.59 -12.61 -7.86
C PRO A 57 2.35 -11.76 -8.13
N ARG A 58 1.62 -11.41 -7.06
CA ARG A 58 0.37 -10.64 -7.16
C ARG A 58 0.63 -9.48 -8.11
N GLN A 59 -0.29 -9.24 -9.04
CA GLN A 59 -0.27 -8.17 -10.06
C GLN A 59 -0.13 -6.77 -9.42
N GLN A 60 1.00 -6.47 -8.80
CA GLN A 60 1.34 -5.18 -8.21
C GLN A 60 1.78 -4.18 -9.28
N GLN A 61 2.14 -4.69 -10.46
CA GLN A 61 2.58 -3.88 -11.59
C GLN A 61 1.55 -2.85 -12.07
N PRO A 62 0.25 -3.17 -12.27
CA PRO A 62 -0.76 -2.17 -12.62
C PRO A 62 -0.99 -1.13 -11.52
N GLU A 63 -0.89 -1.52 -10.24
CA GLU A 63 -1.04 -0.57 -9.14
C GLU A 63 0.16 0.40 -9.05
N VAL A 64 1.38 -0.12 -9.22
CA VAL A 64 2.61 0.68 -9.27
C VAL A 64 2.58 1.64 -10.46
N ASP A 65 2.17 1.18 -11.64
CA ASP A 65 2.08 2.01 -12.83
C ASP A 65 1.05 3.15 -12.67
N ALA A 66 -0.12 2.82 -12.12
CA ALA A 66 -1.15 3.82 -11.82
C ALA A 66 -0.66 4.86 -10.80
N LYS A 67 0.03 4.43 -9.74
CA LYS A 67 0.64 5.33 -8.75
C LYS A 67 1.73 6.19 -9.39
N GLN A 68 2.57 5.63 -10.25
CA GLN A 68 3.61 6.38 -10.95
C GLN A 68 3.03 7.45 -11.88
N LYS A 69 1.95 7.12 -12.60
CA LYS A 69 1.22 8.08 -13.44
C LYS A 69 0.61 9.22 -12.61
N ALA A 70 0.05 8.91 -11.44
CA ALA A 70 -0.48 9.91 -10.52
C ALA A 70 0.62 10.83 -9.97
N ILE A 71 1.79 10.28 -9.62
CA ILE A 71 2.95 11.07 -9.17
C ILE A 71 3.41 12.05 -10.26
N ASN A 72 3.46 11.59 -11.52
CA ASN A 72 3.87 12.44 -12.63
C ASN A 72 2.87 13.58 -12.88
N ASP A 73 1.56 13.30 -12.82
CA ASP A 73 0.52 14.34 -12.96
C ASP A 73 0.60 15.40 -11.84
N LEU A 74 0.79 14.96 -10.59
CA LEU A 74 0.95 15.85 -9.45
C LEU A 74 2.22 16.71 -9.56
N THR A 75 3.31 16.14 -10.06
CA THR A 75 4.57 16.84 -10.28
C THR A 75 4.39 17.96 -11.31
N SER A 76 3.76 17.66 -12.45
CA SER A 76 3.46 18.67 -13.48
C SER A 76 2.58 19.80 -12.95
N LYS A 77 1.57 19.49 -12.14
CA LYS A 77 0.72 20.50 -11.48
C LYS A 77 1.50 21.37 -10.50
N LEU A 78 2.43 20.78 -9.75
CA LEU A 78 3.28 21.53 -8.83
C LEU A 78 4.20 22.50 -9.58
N GLU A 79 4.80 22.09 -10.69
CA GLU A 79 5.65 22.96 -11.50
C GLU A 79 4.86 24.12 -12.13
N ALA A 80 3.66 23.84 -12.67
CA ALA A 80 2.78 24.88 -13.18
C ALA A 80 2.36 25.88 -12.09
N ALA A 81 2.04 25.39 -10.89
CA ALA A 81 1.68 26.25 -9.75
C ALA A 81 2.87 27.12 -9.30
N LYS A 82 4.10 26.56 -9.26
CA LYS A 82 5.31 27.33 -8.95
C LYS A 82 5.53 28.46 -9.96
N GLN A 83 5.37 28.17 -11.24
CA GLN A 83 5.52 29.17 -12.30
C GLN A 83 4.49 30.29 -12.14
N ALA A 84 3.20 29.95 -12.01
CA ALA A 84 2.14 30.93 -11.79
C ALA A 84 2.39 31.81 -10.55
N ASN A 85 2.97 31.24 -9.48
CA ASN A 85 3.29 31.99 -8.27
C ASN A 85 4.45 32.99 -8.50
N ASN A 86 5.44 32.61 -9.30
CA ASN A 86 6.52 33.53 -9.71
C ASN A 86 5.98 34.69 -10.55
N ASP A 87 5.10 34.39 -11.52
CA ASP A 87 4.46 35.40 -12.36
C ASP A 87 3.61 36.38 -11.52
N LEU A 88 2.84 35.88 -10.56
CA LEU A 88 2.09 36.71 -9.60
C LEU A 88 3.00 37.57 -8.73
N SER A 89 4.10 37.01 -8.22
CA SER A 89 5.07 37.75 -7.41
C SER A 89 5.69 38.89 -8.22
N GLN A 90 5.97 38.66 -9.50
CA GLN A 90 6.48 39.69 -10.39
C GLN A 90 5.44 40.78 -10.64
N ALA A 91 4.19 40.41 -10.96
CA ALA A 91 3.10 41.38 -11.14
C ALA A 91 2.85 42.25 -9.90
N ILE A 92 2.99 41.69 -8.69
CA ILE A 92 2.89 42.45 -7.44
C ILE A 92 4.01 43.50 -7.34
N LYS A 93 5.26 43.13 -7.66
CA LYS A 93 6.40 44.07 -7.65
C LYS A 93 6.18 45.20 -8.66
N ASP A 94 5.72 44.87 -9.87
CA ASP A 94 5.44 45.85 -10.91
C ASP A 94 4.33 46.82 -10.48
N ALA A 95 3.24 46.31 -9.88
CA ALA A 95 2.16 47.14 -9.36
C ALA A 95 2.61 48.07 -8.22
N GLN A 96 3.48 47.58 -7.32
CA GLN A 96 4.07 48.40 -6.26
C GLN A 96 4.93 49.53 -6.84
N SER A 97 5.79 49.22 -7.80
CA SER A 97 6.63 50.20 -8.49
C SER A 97 5.81 51.30 -9.17
N ILE A 98 4.72 50.94 -9.86
CA ILE A 98 3.80 51.91 -10.48
C ILE A 98 3.17 52.82 -9.43
N LYS A 99 2.74 52.25 -8.30
CA LYS A 99 2.15 53.03 -7.20
C LYS A 99 3.18 54.01 -6.63
N ASP A 100 4.39 53.55 -6.32
CA ASP A 100 5.46 54.40 -5.77
C ASP A 100 5.81 55.56 -6.70
N TYR A 101 5.90 55.30 -8.01
CA TYR A 101 6.11 56.34 -9.01
C TYR A 101 4.97 57.36 -9.02
N SER A 102 3.71 56.89 -8.98
CA SER A 102 2.53 57.75 -8.95
C SER A 102 2.48 58.61 -7.68
N ASP A 103 2.72 58.02 -6.51
CA ASP A 103 2.79 58.72 -5.22
C ASP A 103 3.89 59.80 -5.23
N GLN A 104 5.06 59.52 -5.81
CA GLN A 104 6.13 60.51 -5.98
C GLN A 104 5.74 61.65 -6.91
N ALA A 105 5.09 61.34 -8.04
CA ALA A 105 4.62 62.35 -8.99
C ALA A 105 3.60 63.29 -8.34
N VAL A 106 2.62 62.74 -7.61
CA VAL A 106 1.61 63.53 -6.88
C VAL A 106 2.26 64.45 -5.86
N LYS A 107 3.17 63.93 -5.01
CA LYS A 107 3.91 64.74 -4.03
C LYS A 107 4.70 65.88 -4.69
N SER A 108 5.34 65.61 -5.83
CA SER A 108 6.13 66.61 -6.55
C SER A 108 5.26 67.73 -7.15
N VAL A 109 4.02 67.42 -7.54
CA VAL A 109 3.05 68.42 -8.03
C VAL A 109 2.46 69.23 -6.88
N SER A 110 2.14 68.60 -5.75
CA SER A 110 1.58 69.29 -4.58
C SER A 110 2.60 70.16 -3.81
N ALA A 111 3.89 69.95 -4.04
CA ALA A 111 4.97 70.76 -3.45
C ALA A 111 5.30 72.04 -4.26
N LYS A 112 4.58 72.29 -5.35
CA LYS A 112 4.76 73.43 -6.27
C LYS A 112 3.66 74.47 -6.06
#